data_AF-A0AB35M6W2-F1
#
_entry.id   AF-A0AB35M6W2-F1
#
_cell.length_a   1.000
_cell.length_b   1.000
_cell.length_c   1.000
_cell.angle_alpha   90.00
_cell.angle_beta   90.00
_cell.angle_gamma   90.00
#
_symmetry.space_group_name_H-M   'P 1'
#
loop_
_entity.id
_entity.type
_entity.pdbx_description
1 polymer ?
#
loop_
_entity_poly.entity_id
_entity_poly.type
_entity_poly.pdbx_seq_one_letter_code
_entity_poly.pdbx_strand_id
1 'polypeptide(L)'
;MPVQASTSHHTANTETATLPTTPPDTLHVSSPAERQAEASMTLDSLSRALQQGMVPVVEVMSLDGIYKVRIHHCHGISDLTRLDGKALWFKGTGEIRDLMRSRGISHGVLTWADQWGDEMIGMVSRSLTQEELLAWGTRICFR
;
A
#
# COMPACT_ATOMS: atom_id res chain seq x y z
N MET A 1 63.62 45.51 40.86
CA MET A 1 63.66 46.12 39.51
C MET A 1 62.34 45.80 38.82
N PRO A 2 61.70 46.74 38.10
CA PRO A 2 60.39 47.28 38.51
C PRO A 2 59.24 47.07 37.49
N VAL A 3 58.03 47.55 37.84
CA VAL A 3 56.99 48.18 36.96
C VAL A 3 56.20 47.20 36.04
N GLN A 4 54.86 47.22 35.87
CA GLN A 4 53.78 48.18 36.17
C GLN A 4 52.39 47.48 36.16
N ALA A 5 51.42 48.12 36.80
CA ALA A 5 49.98 47.83 36.75
C ALA A 5 49.34 48.20 35.40
N SER A 6 48.16 47.64 35.08
CA SER A 6 46.87 48.39 35.05
C SER A 6 45.71 47.66 34.35
N THR A 7 44.58 47.57 35.09
CA THR A 7 43.16 47.80 34.71
C THR A 7 42.52 46.96 33.58
N SER A 8 41.32 46.36 33.74
CA SER A 8 40.06 47.02 34.13
C SER A 8 38.99 46.05 34.67
N HIS A 9 38.07 46.64 35.43
CA HIS A 9 36.93 46.11 36.16
C HIS A 9 35.71 45.75 35.27
N HIS A 10 34.92 44.75 35.66
CA HIS A 10 33.57 44.88 36.28
C HIS A 10 32.69 43.63 36.05
N THR A 11 32.16 43.12 37.15
CA THR A 11 31.13 42.09 37.29
C THR A 11 29.75 42.61 36.87
N ALA A 12 28.94 41.76 36.22
CA ALA A 12 27.48 41.85 36.25
C ALA A 12 26.84 40.47 36.04
N ASN A 13 26.03 40.05 37.03
CA ASN A 13 25.12 38.92 36.98
C ASN A 13 24.10 39.09 35.85
N THR A 14 23.68 38.00 35.20
CA THR A 14 22.31 37.90 34.66
C THR A 14 21.87 36.43 34.65
N GLU A 15 20.72 36.19 35.25
CA GLU A 15 19.91 34.97 35.17
C GLU A 15 19.77 34.48 33.72
N THR A 16 20.04 33.20 33.47
CA THR A 16 19.62 32.54 32.23
C THR A 16 18.50 31.57 32.55
N ALA A 17 17.29 31.99 32.20
CA ALA A 17 16.07 31.20 32.26
C ALA A 17 16.23 29.89 31.46
N THR A 18 15.86 28.78 32.08
CA THR A 18 15.66 27.48 31.46
C THR A 18 14.47 27.53 30.50
N LEU A 19 14.73 27.49 29.20
CA LEU A 19 13.73 27.19 28.17
C LEU A 19 13.65 25.67 27.97
N PRO A 20 12.47 25.04 28.03
CA PRO A 20 12.29 23.67 27.56
C PRO A 20 12.26 23.67 26.03
N THR A 21 13.33 23.19 25.40
CA THR A 21 13.34 22.88 23.96
C THR A 21 12.58 21.58 23.71
N THR A 22 11.26 21.67 23.62
CA THR A 22 10.45 20.66 22.94
C THR A 22 10.73 20.80 21.43
N PRO A 23 11.11 19.73 20.70
CA PRO A 23 11.23 19.82 19.26
C PRO A 23 9.84 20.12 18.66
N PRO A 24 9.75 20.96 17.61
CA PRO A 24 8.48 21.33 17.01
C PRO A 24 7.84 20.07 16.43
N ASP A 25 6.52 19.95 16.64
CA ASP A 25 5.66 18.95 16.03
C ASP A 25 6.05 18.73 14.56
N THR A 26 6.68 17.59 14.29
CA THR A 26 6.75 17.06 12.94
C THR A 26 5.31 16.79 12.56
N LEU A 27 4.70 17.73 11.85
CA LEU A 27 3.46 17.50 11.11
C LEU A 27 3.68 16.20 10.34
N HIS A 28 3.05 15.14 10.81
CA HIS A 28 3.02 13.85 10.14
C HIS A 28 2.29 14.11 8.83
N VAL A 29 3.07 14.42 7.79
CA VAL A 29 2.64 14.37 6.40
C VAL A 29 2.21 12.93 6.23
N SER A 30 0.90 12.71 6.33
CA SER A 30 0.26 11.46 5.98
C SER A 30 0.75 11.10 4.58
N SER A 31 1.57 10.06 4.52
CA SER A 31 2.04 9.48 3.26
C SER A 31 0.82 9.31 2.33
N PRO A 32 0.90 9.68 1.04
CA PRO A 32 -0.18 9.53 0.07
C PRO A 32 -0.35 8.06 -0.35
N ALA A 33 -0.09 7.12 0.54
CA ALA A 33 -0.83 5.87 0.58
C ALA A 33 -2.26 6.21 1.02
N GLU A 34 -2.96 6.96 0.17
CA GLU A 34 -4.38 7.20 0.27
C GLU A 34 -5.01 5.83 0.48
N ARG A 35 -5.63 5.66 1.65
CA ARG A 35 -6.69 4.67 1.83
C ARG A 35 -7.78 5.05 0.85
N GLN A 36 -7.59 4.72 -0.41
CA GLN A 36 -8.65 4.63 -1.39
C GLN A 36 -9.64 3.68 -0.72
N ALA A 37 -10.81 4.20 -0.36
CA ALA A 37 -11.87 3.35 0.18
C ALA A 37 -12.06 2.24 -0.85
N GLU A 38 -11.57 1.03 -0.53
CA GLU A 38 -11.54 -0.07 -1.49
C GLU A 38 -12.99 -0.31 -1.88
N ALA A 39 -13.34 0.02 -3.12
CA ALA A 39 -14.67 -0.24 -3.62
C ALA A 39 -14.90 -1.75 -3.50
N SER A 40 -16.05 -2.17 -2.98
CA SER A 40 -16.35 -3.58 -2.80
C SER A 40 -17.24 -4.05 -3.95
N MET A 41 -16.89 -5.17 -4.57
CA MET A 41 -17.74 -5.82 -5.56
C MET A 41 -18.10 -7.22 -5.09
N THR A 42 -19.40 -7.48 -4.92
CA THR A 42 -19.86 -8.83 -4.61
C THR A 42 -19.77 -9.73 -5.84
N LEU A 43 -19.69 -11.04 -5.60
CA LEU A 43 -19.64 -12.05 -6.66
C LEU A 43 -20.86 -12.00 -7.61
N ASP A 44 -22.04 -11.70 -7.08
CA ASP A 44 -23.27 -11.53 -7.87
C ASP A 44 -23.23 -10.26 -8.73
N SER A 45 -22.68 -9.17 -8.18
CA SER A 45 -22.51 -7.91 -8.90
C SER A 45 -21.51 -8.06 -10.04
N LEU A 46 -20.39 -8.76 -9.80
CA LEU A 46 -19.45 -9.13 -10.86
C LEU A 46 -20.14 -9.94 -11.95
N SER A 47 -20.89 -10.98 -11.57
CA SER A 47 -21.57 -11.87 -12.54
C SER A 47 -22.58 -11.11 -13.40
N ARG A 48 -23.34 -10.19 -12.78
CA ARG A 48 -24.28 -9.31 -13.50
C ARG A 48 -23.55 -8.35 -14.45
N ALA A 49 -22.46 -7.73 -13.99
CA ALA A 49 -21.68 -6.80 -14.81
C ALA A 49 -21.05 -7.50 -16.03
N LEU A 50 -20.56 -8.74 -15.87
CA LEU A 50 -20.05 -9.56 -16.99
C LEU A 50 -21.16 -9.84 -18.02
N GLN A 51 -22.37 -10.17 -17.58
CA GLN A 51 -23.53 -10.37 -18.47
C GLN A 51 -23.92 -9.10 -19.23
N GLN A 52 -23.68 -7.93 -18.64
CA GLN A 52 -23.88 -6.62 -19.28
C GLN A 52 -22.72 -6.21 -20.20
N GLY A 53 -21.71 -7.06 -20.39
CA GLY A 53 -20.59 -6.81 -21.29
C GLY A 53 -19.36 -6.17 -20.65
N MET A 54 -19.27 -6.10 -19.32
CA MET A 54 -18.04 -5.67 -18.64
C MET A 54 -16.90 -6.64 -18.96
N VAL A 55 -15.73 -6.11 -19.30
CA VAL A 55 -14.50 -6.89 -19.51
C VAL A 55 -13.44 -6.43 -18.51
N PRO A 56 -13.41 -7.02 -17.29
CA PRO A 56 -12.48 -6.59 -16.27
C PRO A 56 -11.09 -7.23 -16.45
N VAL A 57 -10.07 -6.59 -15.88
CA VAL A 57 -8.81 -7.28 -15.55
C VAL A 57 -8.95 -7.87 -14.16
N VAL A 58 -8.76 -9.18 -14.05
CA VAL A 58 -8.76 -9.88 -12.75
C VAL A 58 -7.35 -9.95 -12.22
N GLU A 59 -7.15 -9.34 -11.06
CA GLU A 59 -5.92 -9.46 -10.29
C GLU A 59 -6.14 -10.46 -9.16
N VAL A 60 -5.19 -11.37 -9.01
CA VAL A 60 -5.05 -12.26 -7.86
C VAL A 60 -3.84 -11.76 -7.08
N MET A 61 -4.08 -11.09 -5.96
CA MET A 61 -3.02 -10.55 -5.14
C MET A 61 -2.64 -11.58 -4.08
N SER A 62 -1.37 -12.00 -4.08
CA SER A 62 -0.77 -12.89 -3.10
C SER A 62 -0.25 -12.07 -1.91
N LEU A 63 -0.58 -12.54 -0.72
CA LEU A 63 -0.05 -12.09 0.57
C LEU A 63 0.46 -13.34 1.28
N ASP A 64 1.71 -13.73 1.02
CA ASP A 64 2.37 -14.88 1.65
C ASP A 64 1.53 -16.18 1.64
N GLY A 65 1.04 -16.57 0.45
CA GLY A 65 0.26 -17.80 0.28
C GLY A 65 -1.22 -17.70 0.64
N ILE A 66 -1.70 -16.54 1.10
CA ILE A 66 -3.12 -16.20 1.18
C ILE A 66 -3.43 -15.20 0.07
N TYR A 67 -4.53 -15.41 -0.65
CA TYR A 67 -4.86 -14.63 -1.84
C TYR A 67 -6.12 -13.82 -1.63
N LYS A 68 -6.16 -12.61 -2.23
CA LYS A 68 -7.39 -11.86 -2.46
C LYS A 68 -7.57 -11.57 -3.95
N VAL A 69 -8.79 -11.28 -4.38
CA VAL A 69 -9.10 -10.96 -5.76
C VAL A 69 -9.51 -9.49 -5.88
N ARG A 70 -8.93 -8.81 -6.86
CA ARG A 70 -9.27 -7.44 -7.26
C ARG A 70 -9.78 -7.41 -8.70
N ILE A 71 -10.84 -6.66 -8.91
CA ILE A 71 -11.50 -6.48 -10.20
C ILE A 71 -11.21 -5.06 -10.67
N HIS A 72 -10.42 -4.96 -11.73
CA HIS A 72 -10.11 -3.69 -12.39
C HIS A 72 -11.12 -3.46 -13.50
N HIS A 73 -11.84 -2.35 -13.42
CA HIS A 73 -12.88 -1.96 -14.37
C HIS A 73 -12.82 -0.46 -14.67
N CYS A 74 -13.61 0.03 -15.63
CA CYS A 74 -13.58 1.45 -16.03
C CYS A 74 -13.84 2.46 -14.90
N HIS A 75 -14.55 2.06 -13.84
CA HIS A 75 -14.83 2.91 -12.67
C HIS A 75 -13.79 2.78 -11.54
N GLY A 76 -12.66 2.12 -11.77
CA GLY A 76 -11.61 1.91 -10.76
C GLY A 76 -11.39 0.44 -10.39
N ILE A 77 -10.96 0.21 -9.15
CA ILE A 77 -10.56 -1.10 -8.65
C ILE A 77 -11.49 -1.48 -7.52
N SER A 78 -12.06 -2.69 -7.60
CA SER A 78 -12.90 -3.23 -6.54
C SER A 78 -12.34 -4.52 -5.96
N ASP A 79 -12.28 -4.61 -4.64
CA ASP A 79 -12.01 -5.87 -3.94
C ASP A 79 -13.22 -6.80 -4.07
N LEU A 80 -12.97 -8.07 -4.35
CA LEU A 80 -14.03 -9.07 -4.41
C LEU A 80 -14.48 -9.42 -2.99
N THR A 81 -15.75 -9.22 -2.71
CA THR A 81 -16.32 -9.42 -1.37
C THR A 81 -17.44 -10.46 -1.34
N ARG A 82 -17.73 -10.93 -0.13
CA ARG A 82 -18.99 -11.59 0.21
C ARG A 82 -20.14 -10.58 0.24
N LEU A 83 -21.36 -11.11 0.38
CA LEU A 83 -22.59 -10.31 0.51
C LEU A 83 -22.61 -9.42 1.76
N ASP A 84 -21.87 -9.78 2.81
CA ASP A 84 -21.73 -8.97 4.03
C ASP A 84 -20.65 -7.87 3.90
N GLY A 85 -20.10 -7.65 2.70
CA GLY A 85 -19.08 -6.65 2.44
C GLY A 85 -17.67 -7.05 2.86
N LYS A 86 -17.46 -8.25 3.42
CA LYS A 86 -16.10 -8.70 3.79
C LYS A 86 -15.34 -9.21 2.57
N ALA A 87 -14.07 -8.84 2.48
CA ALA A 87 -13.16 -9.34 1.45
C ALA A 87 -13.11 -10.88 1.43
N LEU A 88 -13.10 -11.44 0.22
CA LEU A 88 -12.90 -12.87 0.00
C LEU A 88 -11.41 -13.20 0.01
N TRP A 89 -11.03 -14.03 0.98
CA TRP A 89 -9.69 -14.58 1.10
C TRP A 89 -9.69 -16.05 0.69
N PHE A 90 -8.64 -16.45 -0.03
CA PHE A 90 -8.48 -17.79 -0.57
C PHE A 90 -7.15 -18.37 -0.09
N LYS A 91 -7.12 -19.66 0.24
CA LYS A 91 -5.89 -20.36 0.66
C LYS A 91 -5.06 -20.86 -0.53
N GLY A 92 -5.61 -20.80 -1.74
CA GLY A 92 -4.96 -21.28 -2.94
C GLY A 92 -5.62 -20.76 -4.21
N THR A 93 -4.87 -20.76 -5.30
CA THR A 93 -5.33 -20.30 -6.61
C THR A 93 -6.32 -21.27 -7.27
N GLY A 94 -6.42 -22.53 -6.80
CA GLY A 94 -7.38 -23.51 -7.31
C GLY A 94 -8.84 -23.10 -7.07
N GLU A 95 -9.16 -22.59 -5.87
CA GLU A 95 -10.49 -22.08 -5.54
C GLU A 95 -10.84 -20.87 -6.41
N ILE A 96 -9.87 -19.96 -6.60
CA ILE A 96 -10.03 -18.78 -7.46
C ILE A 96 -10.26 -19.19 -8.91
N ARG A 97 -9.48 -20.15 -9.41
CA ARG A 97 -9.63 -20.71 -10.76
C ARG A 97 -11.05 -21.21 -10.98
N ASP A 98 -11.56 -22.03 -10.08
CA ASP A 98 -12.89 -22.63 -10.25
C ASP A 98 -14.00 -21.56 -10.11
N LEU A 99 -13.82 -20.58 -9.23
CA LEU A 99 -14.70 -19.42 -9.07
C LEU A 99 -14.77 -18.54 -10.33
N MET A 100 -13.62 -18.27 -10.97
CA MET A 100 -13.53 -17.44 -12.16
C MET A 100 -14.00 -18.19 -13.41
N ARG A 101 -13.60 -19.46 -13.56
CA ARG A 101 -14.00 -20.33 -14.67
C ARG A 101 -15.53 -20.44 -14.77
N SER A 102 -16.20 -20.65 -13.64
CA SER A 102 -17.67 -20.76 -13.58
C SER A 102 -18.41 -19.47 -13.99
N ARG A 103 -17.70 -18.34 -14.12
CA ARG A 103 -18.23 -17.03 -14.54
C ARG A 103 -17.77 -16.61 -15.95
N GLY A 104 -17.11 -17.51 -16.68
CA GLY A 104 -16.62 -17.23 -18.02
C GLY A 104 -15.34 -16.39 -18.07
N ILE A 105 -14.71 -16.11 -16.91
CA ILE A 105 -13.43 -15.43 -16.86
C ILE A 105 -12.33 -16.48 -17.08
N SER A 106 -11.47 -16.23 -18.08
CA SER A 106 -10.49 -17.22 -18.54
C SER A 106 -9.07 -17.00 -18.04
N HIS A 107 -8.73 -15.80 -17.60
CA HIS A 107 -7.37 -15.42 -17.25
C HIS A 107 -7.34 -14.23 -16.29
N GLY A 108 -6.19 -14.04 -15.65
CA GLY A 108 -5.92 -12.93 -14.74
C GLY A 108 -4.42 -12.66 -14.60
N VAL A 109 -4.08 -11.82 -13.63
CA VAL A 109 -2.69 -11.47 -13.27
C VAL A 109 -2.47 -11.80 -11.80
N LEU A 110 -1.47 -12.62 -11.50
CA LEU A 110 -0.98 -12.86 -10.16
C LEU A 110 0.03 -11.77 -9.80
N THR A 111 -0.25 -11.04 -8.72
CA THR A 111 0.62 -10.00 -8.15
C THR A 111 1.03 -10.38 -6.74
N TRP A 112 2.11 -9.77 -6.24
CA TRP A 112 2.64 -10.02 -4.90
C TRP A 112 2.64 -8.71 -4.12
N ALA A 113 1.87 -8.66 -3.04
CA ALA A 113 1.75 -7.47 -2.20
C ALA A 113 2.96 -7.28 -1.28
N ASP A 114 3.70 -8.36 -1.03
CA ASP A 114 4.83 -8.47 -0.10
C ASP A 114 6.20 -8.25 -0.76
N GLN A 115 6.26 -8.10 -2.08
CA GLN A 115 7.50 -7.71 -2.77
C GLN A 115 7.75 -6.20 -2.65
N TRP A 116 7.97 -5.73 -1.42
CA TRP A 116 8.47 -4.39 -1.14
C TRP A 116 10.00 -4.38 -1.19
N GLY A 117 10.50 -4.74 -2.36
CA GLY A 117 11.90 -4.77 -2.74
C GLY A 117 12.80 -5.65 -1.89
N ASP A 118 14.04 -5.71 -2.34
CA ASP A 118 15.04 -6.63 -1.83
C ASP A 118 15.82 -5.94 -0.70
N GLU A 119 15.11 -5.63 0.38
CA GLU A 119 15.69 -5.01 1.57
C GLU A 119 16.81 -5.88 2.15
N MET A 120 16.71 -7.20 1.93
CA MET A 120 17.71 -8.19 2.35
C MET A 120 18.99 -8.20 1.49
N ILE A 121 19.03 -7.50 0.35
CA ILE A 121 20.28 -7.18 -0.39
C ILE A 121 20.68 -5.71 -0.28
N GLY A 122 20.00 -4.92 0.55
CA GLY A 122 20.34 -3.51 0.79
C GLY A 122 20.00 -2.56 -0.38
N MET A 123 19.10 -2.97 -1.29
CA MET A 123 18.57 -2.06 -2.30
C MET A 123 17.44 -1.21 -1.71
N VAL A 124 17.44 0.09 -2.03
CA VAL A 124 16.33 0.97 -1.69
C VAL A 124 15.11 0.53 -2.47
N SER A 125 14.16 -0.11 -1.79
CA SER A 125 12.88 -0.49 -2.36
C SER A 125 12.02 0.76 -2.50
N ARG A 126 11.44 0.96 -3.69
CA ARG A 126 10.29 1.86 -3.84
C ARG A 126 9.03 1.02 -3.88
N SER A 127 7.97 1.52 -3.27
CA SER A 127 6.64 0.91 -3.44
C SER A 127 6.27 0.94 -4.92
N LEU A 128 5.86 -0.22 -5.46
CA LEU A 128 5.36 -0.31 -6.83
C LEU A 128 3.96 0.28 -6.91
N THR A 129 3.70 0.99 -7.99
CA THR A 129 2.34 1.41 -8.33
C THR A 129 1.50 0.20 -8.74
N GLN A 130 0.18 0.33 -8.66
CA GLN A 130 -0.73 -0.74 -9.05
C GLN A 130 -0.62 -1.11 -10.53
N GLU A 131 -0.36 -0.13 -11.40
CA GLU A 131 -0.13 -0.36 -12.83
C GLU A 131 1.16 -1.15 -13.07
N GLU A 132 2.24 -0.85 -12.32
CA GLU A 132 3.49 -1.61 -12.38
C GLU A 132 3.30 -3.05 -11.88
N LEU A 133 2.54 -3.26 -10.81
CA LEU A 133 2.19 -4.60 -10.32
C LEU A 133 1.46 -5.42 -11.40
N LEU A 134 0.49 -4.82 -12.10
CA LEU A 134 -0.22 -5.51 -13.18
C LEU A 134 0.66 -5.74 -14.43
N ALA A 135 1.57 -4.82 -14.71
CA ALA A 135 2.48 -4.91 -15.86
C ALA A 135 3.51 -6.04 -15.66
N TRP A 136 4.03 -6.20 -14.44
CA TRP A 136 5.08 -7.17 -14.12
C TRP A 136 4.57 -8.45 -13.45
N GLY A 137 3.29 -8.49 -13.09
CA GLY A 137 2.66 -9.67 -12.54
C GLY A 137 2.60 -10.85 -13.52
N THR A 138 2.47 -12.05 -12.97
CA THR A 138 2.43 -13.28 -13.76
C THR A 138 1.05 -13.49 -14.36
N ARG A 139 0.96 -13.69 -15.67
CA ARG A 139 -0.31 -14.04 -16.33
C ARG A 139 -0.70 -15.47 -15.96
N ILE A 140 -1.92 -15.63 -15.45
CA ILE A 140 -2.47 -16.92 -15.02
C ILE A 140 -3.71 -17.26 -15.81
N CYS A 141 -3.93 -18.55 -16.03
CA CYS A 141 -5.09 -19.09 -16.72
C CYS A 141 -6.06 -19.69 -15.70
N PHE A 142 -7.36 -19.46 -15.91
CA PHE A 142 -8.43 -20.07 -15.13
C PHE A 142 -9.09 -21.26 -15.83
N ARG A 143 -8.64 -21.61 -17.04
CA ARG A 143 -9.21 -22.72 -17.82
C ARG A 143 -8.89 -24.08 -17.24
#